data_AF-A0AAU9VE24-F1
#
_entry.id   AF-A0AAU9VE24-F1
#
_cell.length_a   1.000
_cell.length_b   1.000
_cell.length_c   1.000
_cell.angle_alpha   90.00
_cell.angle_beta   90.00
_cell.angle_gamma   90.00
#
_symmetry.space_group_name_H-M   'P 1'
#
loop_
_entity.id
_entity.type
_entity.pdbx_description
1 polymer ?
#
loop_
_entity_poly.entity_id
_entity_poly.type
_entity_poly.pdbx_seq_one_letter_code
_entity_poly.pdbx_strand_id
1 'polypeptide(L)'
;MGGVDQADQSIAVYRTAIRGKKWWWVLFTYMLDLAVANSWRIYVMTAEDKLDQLQFRRSIVRRYLKNVGIERSDGRRRKPSSIMPGMSQDGVGNFPQKLPSQVLCVVYHMKARWQCKKCIKILCIEKGCFEKYHT
;
A
#
# COMPACT_ATOMS: atom_id res chain seq x y z
N MET A 1 13.20 -34.75 13.47
CA MET A 1 13.96 -34.03 12.42
C MET A 1 12.97 -33.30 11.52
N GLY A 2 12.63 -32.04 11.81
CA GLY A 2 11.62 -31.33 11.01
C GLY A 2 11.64 -29.80 11.15
N GLY A 3 12.52 -29.25 11.99
CA GLY A 3 12.64 -27.79 12.14
C GLY A 3 13.14 -27.10 10.88
N VAL A 4 14.06 -27.75 10.14
CA VAL A 4 14.59 -27.24 8.87
C VAL A 4 13.49 -27.27 7.79
N ASP A 5 12.79 -28.38 7.64
CA ASP A 5 11.69 -28.50 6.67
C ASP A 5 10.56 -27.50 6.95
N GLN A 6 10.24 -27.27 8.22
CA GLN A 6 9.26 -26.27 8.63
C GLN A 6 9.71 -24.84 8.34
N ALA A 7 11.01 -24.55 8.48
CA ALA A 7 11.57 -23.26 8.12
C ALA A 7 11.49 -23.05 6.59
N ASP A 8 11.94 -24.04 5.82
CA ASP A 8 11.91 -24.00 4.35
C ASP A 8 10.47 -23.88 3.83
N GLN A 9 9.52 -24.61 4.41
CA GLN A 9 8.10 -24.49 4.06
C GLN A 9 7.58 -23.07 4.33
N SER A 10 7.90 -22.48 5.49
CA SER A 10 7.43 -21.14 5.85
C SER A 10 8.01 -20.04 4.94
N ILE A 11 9.21 -20.26 4.40
CA ILE A 11 9.85 -19.36 3.44
C ILE A 11 9.25 -19.57 2.05
N ALA A 12 9.05 -20.82 1.64
CA ALA A 12 8.54 -21.16 0.31
C ALA A 12 7.17 -20.53 0.02
N VAL A 13 6.27 -20.48 1.02
CA VAL A 13 4.92 -19.90 0.88
C VAL A 13 4.94 -18.42 0.52
N TYR A 14 5.89 -17.65 1.08
CA TYR A 14 5.98 -16.19 0.88
C TYR A 14 7.30 -15.74 0.25
N ARG A 15 7.92 -16.61 -0.56
CA ARG A 15 9.24 -16.36 -1.14
C ARG A 15 9.25 -15.11 -2.03
N THR A 16 10.28 -14.29 -1.88
CA THR A 16 10.49 -13.11 -2.72
C THR A 16 10.82 -13.52 -4.16
N ALA A 17 9.85 -13.39 -5.07
CA ALA A 17 9.96 -13.79 -6.47
C ALA A 17 10.59 -12.70 -7.37
N ILE A 18 11.70 -12.08 -6.93
CA ILE A 18 12.41 -11.06 -7.73
C ILE A 18 13.57 -11.72 -8.46
N ARG A 19 13.53 -11.69 -9.81
CA ARG A 19 14.63 -12.18 -10.64
C ARG A 19 15.80 -11.21 -10.60
N GLY A 20 16.81 -11.51 -9.78
CA GLY A 20 18.08 -10.80 -9.76
C GLY A 20 18.96 -11.17 -10.95
N LYS A 21 19.72 -10.20 -11.47
CA LYS A 21 20.78 -10.45 -12.47
C LYS A 21 22.10 -10.90 -11.82
N LYS A 22 22.29 -10.59 -10.54
CA LYS A 22 23.50 -10.91 -9.78
C LYS A 22 23.25 -12.18 -8.95
N TRP A 23 24.21 -13.09 -8.94
CA TRP A 23 24.10 -14.38 -8.24
C TRP A 23 23.77 -14.24 -6.74
N TRP A 24 24.35 -13.23 -6.08
CA TRP A 24 24.14 -12.99 -4.66
C TRP A 24 22.74 -12.48 -4.31
N TRP A 25 21.97 -12.01 -5.30
CA TRP A 25 20.63 -11.46 -5.06
C TRP A 25 19.68 -12.51 -4.47
N VAL A 26 19.83 -13.77 -4.89
CA VAL A 26 19.05 -14.89 -4.37
C VAL A 26 19.36 -15.13 -2.90
N LEU A 27 20.63 -15.01 -2.50
CA LEU A 27 21.05 -15.15 -1.09
C LEU A 27 20.51 -14.00 -0.24
N PHE A 28 20.61 -12.76 -0.74
CA PHE A 28 20.11 -11.59 -0.03
C PHE A 28 18.59 -11.67 0.22
N THR A 29 17.82 -11.98 -0.81
CA THR A 29 16.35 -12.10 -0.69
C THR A 29 15.95 -13.27 0.20
N TYR A 30 16.67 -14.39 0.13
CA TYR A 30 16.47 -15.53 1.03
C TYR A 30 16.72 -15.16 2.50
N MET A 31 17.79 -14.41 2.81
CA MET A 31 18.07 -13.95 4.17
C MET A 31 16.95 -13.07 4.73
N LEU A 32 16.35 -12.21 3.90
CA LEU A 32 15.20 -11.39 4.31
C LEU A 32 13.96 -12.25 4.60
N ASP A 33 13.65 -13.21 3.73
CA ASP A 33 12.51 -14.10 3.93
C ASP A 33 12.68 -14.97 5.18
N LEU A 34 13.89 -15.48 5.42
CA LEU A 34 14.25 -16.24 6.63
C LEU A 34 14.13 -15.38 7.89
N ALA A 35 14.62 -14.13 7.86
CA ALA A 35 14.49 -13.21 8.99
C ALA A 35 13.03 -12.94 9.34
N VAL A 36 12.18 -12.67 8.35
CA VAL A 36 10.74 -12.45 8.55
C VAL A 36 10.04 -13.71 9.08
N ALA A 37 10.38 -14.88 8.55
CA ALA A 37 9.82 -16.16 9.02
C ALA A 37 10.20 -16.43 10.49
N ASN A 38 11.46 -16.21 10.86
CA ASN A 38 11.93 -16.37 12.24
C ASN A 38 11.30 -15.36 13.19
N SER A 39 11.20 -14.08 12.80
CA SER A 39 10.51 -13.06 13.59
C SER A 39 9.03 -13.40 13.80
N TRP A 40 8.35 -13.95 12.79
CA TRP A 40 6.98 -14.41 12.93
C TRP A 40 6.87 -15.59 13.90
N ARG A 41 7.80 -16.57 13.84
CA ARG A 41 7.82 -17.68 14.80
C ARG A 41 7.98 -17.20 16.24
N ILE A 42 8.89 -16.26 16.48
CA ILE A 42 9.06 -15.63 17.79
C ILE A 42 7.77 -14.92 18.22
N TYR A 43 7.14 -14.16 17.32
CA TYR A 43 5.87 -13.48 17.60
C TYR A 43 4.75 -14.45 17.98
N VAL A 44 4.61 -15.57 17.29
CA VAL A 44 3.60 -16.60 17.61
C VAL A 44 3.86 -17.27 18.96
N MET A 45 5.13 -17.34 19.39
CA MET A 45 5.50 -17.89 20.70
C MET A 45 5.24 -16.93 21.85
N THR A 46 5.30 -15.61 21.61
CA THR A 46 5.23 -14.59 22.67
C THR A 46 3.91 -13.83 22.74
N ALA A 47 3.16 -13.73 21.64
CA ALA A 47 1.93 -12.96 21.58
C ALA A 47 0.69 -13.79 21.97
N GLU A 48 -0.23 -13.16 22.71
CA GLU A 48 -1.56 -13.71 23.01
C GLU A 48 -2.43 -13.74 21.74
N ASP A 49 -2.44 -12.64 21.00
CA ASP A 49 -3.13 -12.53 19.71
C ASP A 49 -2.23 -13.00 18.56
N LYS A 50 -2.46 -14.22 18.08
CA LYS A 50 -1.68 -14.82 17.01
C LYS A 50 -2.14 -14.29 15.64
N LEU A 51 -1.23 -13.62 14.94
CA LEU A 51 -1.41 -13.23 13.55
C LEU A 51 -0.92 -14.31 12.61
N ASP A 52 -1.64 -14.50 11.51
CA ASP A 52 -1.14 -15.25 10.37
C ASP A 52 0.12 -14.60 9.79
N GLN A 53 1.01 -15.41 9.21
CA GLN A 53 2.31 -14.98 8.68
C GLN A 53 2.15 -13.87 7.62
N LEU A 54 1.08 -13.92 6.81
CA LEU A 54 0.77 -12.86 5.85
C LEU A 54 0.43 -11.54 6.52
N GLN A 55 -0.39 -11.56 7.58
CA GLN A 55 -0.80 -10.35 8.30
C GLN A 55 0.38 -9.74 9.05
N PHE A 56 1.21 -10.57 9.66
CA PHE A 56 2.47 -10.14 10.28
C PHE A 56 3.39 -9.48 9.27
N ARG A 57 3.60 -10.10 8.10
CA ARG A 57 4.41 -9.49 7.02
C ARG A 57 3.83 -8.16 6.55
N ARG A 58 2.50 -8.07 6.39
CA ARG A 58 1.80 -6.82 6.03
C ARG A 58 2.00 -5.71 7.07
N SER A 59 1.97 -6.04 8.36
CA SER A 59 2.14 -5.04 9.42
C SER A 59 3.56 -4.42 9.38
N ILE A 60 4.58 -5.26 9.16
CA ILE A 60 5.97 -4.84 8.95
C ILE A 60 6.07 -3.90 7.74
N VAL A 61 5.57 -4.32 6.58
CA VAL A 61 5.63 -3.51 5.35
C VAL A 61 4.91 -2.17 5.53
N ARG A 62 3.73 -2.16 6.15
CA ARG A 62 2.99 -0.91 6.41
C ARG A 62 3.76 0.02 7.34
N ARG A 63 4.45 -0.51 8.35
CA ARG A 63 5.30 0.29 9.25
C ARG A 63 6.45 0.93 8.49
N TYR A 64 7.20 0.17 7.70
CA TYR A 64 8.30 0.71 6.90
C TYR A 64 7.83 1.73 5.86
N LEU A 65 6.70 1.48 5.19
CA LEU A 65 6.13 2.42 4.22
C LEU A 65 5.66 3.73 4.85
N LYS A 66 5.08 3.69 6.07
CA LYS A 66 4.73 4.91 6.82
C LYS A 66 5.96 5.76 7.12
N ASN A 67 7.05 5.13 7.54
CA ASN A 67 8.28 5.85 7.91
C ASN A 67 9.02 6.41 6.67
N VAL A 68 9.07 5.66 5.56
CA VAL A 68 9.67 6.13 4.30
C VAL A 68 8.84 7.24 3.63
N GLY A 69 7.55 7.33 3.94
CA GLY A 69 6.68 8.40 3.45
C GLY A 69 6.93 9.79 4.09
N ILE A 70 7.70 9.86 5.18
CA ILE A 70 7.98 11.11 5.90
C ILE A 70 9.16 11.87 5.30
N GLU A 71 10.12 11.17 4.66
CA GLU A 71 11.38 11.80 4.18
C GLU A 71 11.46 12.07 2.68
N ARG A 72 10.45 11.69 1.88
CA ARG A 72 10.46 11.92 0.42
C ARG A 72 9.51 13.05 0.02
N SER A 73 9.94 14.28 0.26
CA SER A 73 9.18 15.50 -0.05
C SER A 73 9.25 15.98 -1.51
N ASP A 74 10.01 15.36 -2.43
CA ASP A 74 10.28 16.04 -3.72
C ASP A 74 10.18 15.20 -5.00
N GLY A 75 9.27 14.21 -5.04
CA GLY A 75 9.05 13.43 -6.27
C GLY A 75 7.59 13.19 -6.52
N ARG A 76 7.05 13.81 -7.59
CA ARG A 76 5.75 13.51 -8.23
C ARG A 76 5.38 12.03 -8.09
N ARG A 77 4.66 11.66 -7.04
CA ARG A 77 3.97 10.38 -6.94
C ARG A 77 2.49 10.66 -6.85
N ARG A 78 1.75 10.04 -7.77
CA ARG A 78 0.31 9.80 -7.59
C ARG A 78 0.18 9.12 -6.24
N LYS A 79 -0.51 9.77 -5.29
CA LYS A 79 -0.89 9.16 -4.02
C LYS A 79 -1.51 7.79 -4.35
N PRO A 80 -1.04 6.68 -3.75
CA PRO A 80 -1.67 5.39 -3.98
C PRO A 80 -3.14 5.51 -3.59
N SER A 81 -4.04 5.06 -4.45
CA SER A 81 -5.47 5.01 -4.17
C SER A 81 -5.78 3.86 -3.21
N SER A 82 -5.11 3.79 -2.06
CA SER A 82 -5.63 3.01 -0.94
C SER A 82 -6.62 3.90 -0.18
N ILE A 83 -7.68 4.30 -0.88
CA ILE A 83 -8.87 4.83 -0.25
C ILE A 83 -9.65 3.60 0.18
N MET A 84 -10.13 3.59 1.42
CA MET A 84 -11.04 2.56 1.91
C MET A 84 -12.22 2.44 0.91
N PRO A 85 -12.61 1.24 0.47
CA PRO A 85 -13.80 1.07 -0.37
C PRO A 85 -15.00 1.77 0.29
N GLY A 86 -15.74 2.59 -0.46
CA GLY A 86 -16.93 3.31 0.03
C GLY A 86 -16.71 4.79 0.37
N MET A 87 -15.50 5.23 0.74
CA MET A 87 -15.28 6.60 1.25
C MET A 87 -15.70 7.74 0.29
N SER A 88 -15.74 7.46 -1.02
CA SER A 88 -16.21 8.40 -2.04
C SER A 88 -17.74 8.50 -2.12
N GLN A 89 -18.47 7.44 -1.78
CA GLN A 89 -19.93 7.31 -1.94
C GLN A 89 -20.71 7.55 -0.64
N ASP A 90 -20.03 7.85 0.47
CA ASP A 90 -20.70 8.11 1.76
C ASP A 90 -21.64 9.34 1.75
N GLY A 91 -21.69 10.14 0.68
CA GLY A 91 -22.48 11.39 0.56
C GLY A 91 -22.05 12.53 1.50
N VAL A 92 -21.27 12.24 2.54
CA VAL A 92 -20.95 13.18 3.63
C VAL A 92 -19.49 13.65 3.55
N GLY A 93 -19.30 14.98 3.63
CA GLY A 93 -17.99 15.61 3.79
C GLY A 93 -17.12 15.70 2.53
N ASN A 94 -17.71 15.48 1.36
CA ASN A 94 -17.02 15.62 0.07
C ASN A 94 -17.04 17.08 -0.38
N PHE A 95 -15.94 17.80 -0.17
CA PHE A 95 -15.81 19.20 -0.58
C PHE A 95 -14.73 19.40 -1.65
N PRO A 96 -14.97 20.24 -2.66
CA PRO A 96 -13.95 20.57 -3.66
C PRO A 96 -12.85 21.46 -3.07
N GLN A 97 -11.62 21.21 -3.50
CA GLN A 97 -10.42 21.99 -3.21
C GLN A 97 -9.72 22.31 -4.53
N LYS A 98 -9.32 23.57 -4.69
CA LYS A 98 -8.61 24.04 -5.88
C LYS A 98 -7.14 23.64 -5.81
N LEU A 99 -6.63 23.05 -6.88
CA LEU A 99 -5.22 22.71 -7.06
C LEU A 99 -4.47 23.84 -7.78
N PRO A 100 -3.17 24.02 -7.49
CA PRO A 100 -2.34 25.05 -8.13
C PRO A 100 -2.11 24.74 -9.62
N SER A 101 -2.09 23.46 -10.01
CA SER A 101 -1.89 23.01 -11.38
C SER A 101 -3.08 22.21 -11.91
N GLN A 102 -3.25 22.20 -13.23
CA GLN A 102 -4.25 21.39 -13.91
C GLN A 102 -3.81 19.92 -13.95
N VAL A 103 -4.72 19.02 -13.57
CA VAL A 103 -4.53 17.57 -13.59
C VAL A 103 -5.74 16.90 -14.25
N LEU A 104 -5.61 15.66 -14.71
CA LEU A 104 -6.69 14.97 -15.41
C LEU A 104 -7.81 14.54 -14.44
N CYS A 105 -9.05 14.82 -14.83
CA CYS A 105 -10.26 14.31 -14.20
C CYS A 105 -10.31 12.78 -14.29
N VAL A 106 -10.81 12.13 -13.23
CA VAL A 106 -10.93 10.67 -13.18
C VAL A 106 -12.06 10.14 -14.07
N VAL A 107 -13.11 10.93 -14.31
CA VAL A 107 -14.31 10.49 -15.05
C VAL A 107 -14.15 10.66 -16.56
N TYR A 108 -13.76 11.86 -17.01
CA TYR A 108 -13.69 12.19 -18.44
C TYR A 108 -12.27 12.45 -18.94
N HIS A 109 -11.24 12.29 -18.09
CA HIS A 109 -9.84 12.49 -18.47
C HIS A 109 -9.51 13.85 -19.11
N MET A 110 -10.29 14.89 -18.79
CA MET A 110 -10.00 16.27 -19.19
C MET A 110 -9.24 17.03 -18.11
N LYS A 111 -8.58 18.13 -18.47
CA LYS A 111 -7.88 19.00 -17.53
C LYS A 111 -8.88 19.61 -16.54
N ALA A 112 -8.66 19.37 -15.25
CA ALA A 112 -9.41 19.90 -14.12
C ALA A 112 -8.46 20.51 -13.09
N ARG A 113 -8.94 21.48 -12.31
CA ARG A 113 -8.19 22.08 -11.18
C ARG A 113 -8.81 21.77 -9.83
N TRP A 114 -9.70 20.80 -9.75
CA TRP A 114 -10.50 20.54 -8.57
C TRP A 114 -10.28 19.11 -8.08
N GLN A 115 -10.08 18.99 -6.76
CA GLN A 115 -9.85 17.74 -6.06
C GLN A 115 -10.79 17.67 -4.84
N CYS A 116 -11.35 16.50 -4.54
CA CYS A 116 -12.09 16.33 -3.29
C CYS A 116 -11.15 16.28 -2.07
N LYS A 117 -11.43 17.04 -1.01
CA LYS A 117 -10.62 17.06 0.23
C LYS A 117 -10.58 15.69 0.93
N LYS A 118 -11.68 14.94 0.87
CA LYS A 118 -11.85 13.66 1.56
C LYS A 118 -11.22 12.50 0.78
N CYS A 119 -11.63 12.31 -0.48
CA CYS A 119 -11.19 11.17 -1.29
C CYS A 119 -9.99 11.48 -2.21
N ILE A 120 -9.54 12.74 -2.30
CA ILE A 120 -8.33 13.14 -3.05
C ILE A 120 -8.48 12.90 -4.59
N LYS A 121 -9.68 12.58 -5.07
CA LYS A 121 -9.96 12.37 -6.50
C LYS A 121 -10.12 13.71 -7.22
N ILE A 122 -9.58 13.78 -8.44
CA ILE A 122 -9.64 14.96 -9.30
C ILE A 122 -10.90 14.86 -10.15
N LEU A 123 -11.79 15.84 -10.03
CA LEU A 123 -13.13 15.81 -10.62
C LEU A 123 -13.45 17.18 -11.23
N CYS A 124 -14.14 17.21 -12.36
CA CYS A 124 -14.65 18.47 -12.93
C CYS A 124 -15.90 18.92 -12.17
N ILE A 125 -15.94 20.19 -11.76
CA ILE A 125 -17.16 20.82 -11.22
C ILE A 125 -18.11 21.19 -12.37
N GLU A 126 -17.59 21.84 -13.42
CA GLU A 126 -18.37 22.37 -14.56
C GLU A 126 -19.18 21.31 -15.32
N LYS A 127 -18.75 20.05 -15.32
CA LYS A 127 -19.43 18.95 -16.03
C LYS A 127 -20.18 17.98 -15.10
N GLY A 128 -20.36 18.35 -13.82
CA GLY A 128 -21.04 17.51 -12.83
C GLY A 128 -20.31 16.20 -12.48
N CYS A 129 -19.01 16.07 -12.77
CA CYS A 129 -18.25 14.88 -12.36
C CYS A 129 -18.16 14.74 -10.84
N PHE A 130 -18.20 15.86 -10.13
CA PHE A 130 -18.12 15.86 -8.67
C PHE A 130 -19.32 15.14 -8.06
N GLU A 131 -20.53 15.52 -8.45
CA GLU A 131 -21.78 14.91 -7.98
C GLU A 131 -21.87 13.44 -8.41
N LYS A 132 -21.62 13.14 -9.70
CA LYS A 132 -21.67 11.78 -10.25
C LYS A 132 -20.72 10.80 -9.56
N TYR A 133 -19.59 11.27 -9.04
CA TYR A 133 -18.59 10.43 -8.38
C TYR A 133 -18.87 10.23 -6.88
N HIS A 134 -19.70 11.09 -6.30
CA HIS A 134 -20.04 11.12 -4.88
C HIS A 134 -21.47 10.67 -4.58
N THR A 135 -22.21 10.29 -5.62
CA THR A 135 -23.48 9.54 -5.57
C THR A 135 -23.18 8.05 -5.54
#